data_AF-A0A959B7W9-F1
#
_entry.id   AF-A0A959B7W9-F1
#
_cell.length_a   1.000
_cell.length_b   1.000
_cell.length_c   1.000
_cell.angle_alpha   90.00
_cell.angle_beta   90.00
_cell.angle_gamma   90.00
#
_symmetry.space_group_name_H-M   'P 1'
#
loop_
_entity.id
_entity.type
_entity.pdbx_description
1 polymer ?
#
loop_
_entity_poly.entity_id
_entity_poly.type
_entity_poly.pdbx_seq_one_letter_code
_entity_poly.pdbx_strand_id
1 'polypeptide(L)'
;ILEELIDEMQERLSRVSRLMILIDWAGGRTDESVVNFSIRRARDFAWLNARNLAYLEGQERAQYIQTVDEQIAALARHIAYPRGRFLRTCLRCVQFFEEKQVARVIQLLQ
;
A
#
# COMPACT_ATOMS: atom_id res chain seq x y z
N ILE A 1 15.12 0.63 -12.00
CA ILE A 1 13.69 0.89 -12.32
C ILE A 1 12.75 0.56 -11.17
N LEU A 2 12.44 -0.70 -10.80
CA LEU A 2 11.45 -0.94 -9.71
C LEU A 2 11.98 -0.48 -8.34
N GLU A 3 13.21 -0.85 -8.00
CA GLU A 3 13.88 -0.43 -6.75
C GLU A 3 14.01 1.09 -6.68
N GLU A 4 14.47 1.72 -7.76
CA GLU A 4 14.58 3.18 -7.90
C GLU A 4 13.26 3.94 -7.70
N LEU A 5 12.12 3.39 -8.17
CA LEU A 5 10.78 3.95 -7.94
C LEU A 5 10.33 3.79 -6.48
N ILE A 6 10.78 2.72 -5.81
CA ILE A 6 10.49 2.47 -4.40
C ILE A 6 11.28 3.45 -3.54
N ASP A 7 12.56 3.64 -3.84
CA ASP A 7 13.44 4.58 -3.13
C ASP A 7 12.89 6.01 -3.23
N GLU A 8 12.49 6.45 -4.43
CA GLU A 8 11.89 7.78 -4.64
C GLU A 8 10.57 7.93 -3.88
N MET A 9 9.73 6.89 -3.87
CA MET A 9 8.47 6.91 -3.12
C MET A 9 8.71 6.95 -1.60
N GLN A 10 9.67 6.18 -1.09
CA GLN A 10 10.07 6.19 0.32
C GLN A 10 10.60 7.56 0.73
N GLU A 11 11.44 8.18 -0.10
CA GLU A 11 11.98 9.51 0.16
C GLU A 11 10.85 10.55 0.30
N ARG A 12 9.87 10.53 -0.61
CA ARG A 12 8.71 11.42 -0.55
C ARG A 12 7.84 11.17 0.70
N LEU A 13 7.54 9.91 1.02
CA LEU A 13 6.75 9.57 2.21
C LEU A 13 7.43 9.97 3.52
N SER A 14 8.76 9.87 3.59
CA SER A 14 9.55 10.30 4.75
C SER A 14 9.39 11.79 5.08
N ARG A 15 9.09 12.63 4.07
CA ARG A 15 8.85 14.08 4.24
C ARG A 15 7.52 14.36 4.93
N VAL A 16 6.55 13.46 4.82
CA VAL A 16 5.20 13.62 5.38
C VAL A 16 5.08 12.97 6.75
N SER A 17 5.76 11.83 6.97
CA SER A 17 5.72 11.08 8.21
C SER A 17 7.13 10.83 8.73
N ARG A 18 7.62 11.72 9.61
CA ARG A 18 8.95 11.60 10.23
C ARG A 18 9.15 10.30 11.01
N LEU A 19 8.07 9.63 11.39
CA LEU A 19 8.10 8.35 12.10
C LEU A 19 8.24 7.13 11.17
N MET A 20 8.10 7.28 9.84
CA MET A 20 8.50 6.22 8.91
C MET A 20 9.99 5.87 9.05
N ILE A 21 10.83 6.84 9.41
CA ILE A 21 12.26 6.62 9.70
C ILE A 21 12.46 5.62 10.85
N LEU A 22 11.55 5.59 11.84
CA LEU A 22 11.64 4.63 12.94
C LEU A 22 11.18 3.23 12.53
N ILE A 23 10.23 3.13 11.58
CA ILE A 23 9.81 1.86 11.00
C ILE A 23 10.95 1.27 10.16
N ASP A 24 11.60 2.10 9.35
CA ASP A 24 12.77 1.74 8.55
C ASP A 24 13.95 1.31 9.45
N TRP A 25 14.25 2.09 10.50
CA TRP A 25 15.28 1.72 11.49
C TRP A 25 14.97 0.40 12.22
N ALA A 26 13.69 0.12 12.51
CA ALA A 26 13.27 -1.12 13.15
C ALA A 26 13.19 -2.31 12.19
N GLY A 27 12.92 -2.07 10.90
CA GLY A 27 12.75 -3.09 9.86
C GLY A 27 14.05 -3.46 9.14
N GLY A 28 15.01 -2.52 9.08
CA GLY A 28 16.23 -2.64 8.27
C GLY A 28 15.93 -3.09 6.84
N ARG A 29 16.86 -3.84 6.23
CA ARG A 29 16.73 -4.39 4.85
C ARG A 29 15.51 -5.29 4.61
N THR A 30 14.79 -5.67 5.66
CA THR A 30 13.62 -6.54 5.55
C THR A 30 12.44 -5.78 4.98
N ASP A 31 12.30 -4.49 5.27
CA ASP A 31 11.16 -3.70 4.79
C ASP A 31 11.20 -3.53 3.26
N GLU A 32 12.37 -3.24 2.69
CA GLU A 32 12.64 -3.14 1.26
C GLU A 32 12.30 -4.46 0.55
N SER A 33 12.67 -5.59 1.15
CA SER A 33 12.37 -6.91 0.60
C SER A 33 10.86 -7.20 0.59
N VAL A 34 10.14 -6.79 1.64
CA VAL A 34 8.69 -6.97 1.77
C VAL A 34 7.94 -6.06 0.81
N VAL A 35 8.37 -4.80 0.67
CA VAL A 35 7.81 -3.84 -0.29
C VAL A 35 8.05 -4.32 -1.72
N ASN A 36 9.28 -4.72 -2.07
CA ASN A 36 9.61 -5.28 -3.38
C ASN A 36 8.79 -6.52 -3.72
N PHE A 37 8.66 -7.45 -2.76
CA PHE A 37 7.80 -8.63 -2.91
C PHE A 37 6.34 -8.23 -3.17
N SER A 38 5.82 -7.29 -2.38
CA SER A 38 4.43 -6.84 -2.47
C SER A 38 4.11 -6.17 -3.79
N ILE A 39 4.99 -5.30 -4.30
CA ILE A 39 4.81 -4.60 -5.58
C ILE A 39 4.87 -5.58 -6.75
N ARG A 40 5.83 -6.52 -6.75
CA ARG A 40 5.90 -7.57 -7.78
C ARG A 40 4.60 -8.39 -7.79
N ARG A 41 4.13 -8.81 -6.61
CA ARG A 41 2.89 -9.56 -6.47
C ARG A 41 1.66 -8.77 -6.95
N ALA A 42 1.58 -7.49 -6.62
CA ALA A 42 0.49 -6.61 -7.05
C ALA A 42 0.46 -6.44 -8.58
N ARG A 43 1.63 -6.29 -9.21
CA ARG A 43 1.75 -6.21 -10.67
C ARG A 43 1.34 -7.50 -11.35
N ASP A 44 1.81 -8.65 -10.85
CA ASP A 44 1.46 -9.96 -11.42
C ASP A 44 -0.05 -10.22 -11.29
N PHE A 45 -0.65 -9.83 -10.15
CA PHE A 45 -2.08 -9.90 -9.95
C PHE A 45 -2.85 -8.97 -10.90
N ALA A 46 -2.40 -7.74 -11.10
CA ALA A 46 -3.02 -6.81 -12.05
C ALA A 46 -2.98 -7.34 -13.49
N TRP A 47 -1.83 -7.89 -13.92
CA TRP A 47 -1.68 -8.51 -15.23
C TRP A 47 -2.61 -9.71 -15.43
N LEU A 48 -2.68 -10.61 -14.43
CA LEU A 48 -3.56 -11.76 -14.47
C LEU A 48 -5.04 -11.35 -14.61
N ASN A 49 -5.48 -10.38 -13.82
CA ASN A 49 -6.86 -9.89 -13.88
C ASN A 49 -7.17 -9.18 -15.19
N ALA A 50 -6.25 -8.34 -15.69
CA ALA A 50 -6.41 -7.68 -16.99
C ALA A 50 -6.56 -8.70 -18.12
N ARG A 51 -5.72 -9.75 -18.12
CA ARG A 51 -5.81 -10.85 -19.08
C ARG A 51 -7.16 -11.57 -18.98
N ASN A 52 -7.60 -11.92 -17.78
CA ASN A 52 -8.88 -12.61 -17.59
C ASN A 52 -10.06 -11.74 -18.05
N LEU A 53 -10.04 -10.45 -17.72
CA LEU A 53 -11.05 -9.48 -18.16
C LEU A 53 -11.09 -9.27 -19.67
N ALA A 54 -9.97 -9.46 -20.37
CA ALA A 54 -9.91 -9.33 -21.82
C ALA A 54 -10.66 -10.46 -22.56
N TYR A 55 -10.88 -11.60 -21.91
CA TYR A 55 -11.59 -12.76 -22.49
C TYR A 55 -13.04 -12.89 -22.00
N LEU A 56 -13.47 -12.06 -21.05
CA LEU A 56 -14.81 -12.10 -20.48
C LEU A 56 -15.66 -10.94 -21.02
N GLU A 57 -16.93 -11.21 -21.31
CA GLU A 57 -17.89 -10.21 -21.79
C GLU A 57 -19.18 -10.22 -20.97
N GLY A 58 -19.97 -9.15 -21.10
CA GLY A 58 -21.32 -9.05 -20.51
C GLY A 58 -21.38 -9.33 -19.00
N GLN A 59 -22.30 -10.21 -18.61
CA GLN A 59 -22.59 -10.51 -17.20
C GLN A 59 -21.44 -11.24 -16.49
N GLU A 60 -20.72 -12.13 -17.18
CA GLU A 60 -19.59 -12.86 -16.60
C GLU A 60 -18.45 -11.91 -16.23
N ARG A 61 -18.19 -10.91 -17.08
CA ARG A 61 -17.22 -9.86 -16.80
C ARG A 61 -17.60 -9.05 -15.54
N ALA A 62 -18.86 -8.68 -15.40
CA ALA A 62 -19.33 -7.92 -14.24
C ALA A 62 -19.21 -8.73 -12.93
N GLN A 63 -19.57 -10.02 -12.96
CA GLN A 63 -19.43 -10.92 -11.81
C GLN A 63 -17.96 -11.13 -11.42
N TYR A 64 -17.08 -11.26 -12.41
CA TYR A 64 -15.64 -11.39 -12.16
C TYR A 64 -15.07 -10.12 -11.50
N ILE A 65 -15.42 -8.93 -11.99
CA ILE A 65 -15.00 -7.66 -11.38
C ILE A 65 -15.45 -7.60 -9.92
N GLN A 66 -16.73 -7.88 -9.65
CA GLN A 66 -17.26 -7.85 -8.28
C GLN A 66 -16.50 -8.82 -7.37
N THR A 67 -16.20 -10.02 -7.84
CA THR A 67 -15.44 -11.02 -7.07
C THR A 67 -14.03 -10.53 -6.73
N VAL A 68 -13.36 -9.88 -7.68
CA VAL A 68 -12.03 -9.28 -7.47
C VAL A 68 -12.12 -8.12 -6.47
N ASP A 69 -13.11 -7.25 -6.61
CA ASP A 69 -13.32 -6.10 -5.71
C ASP A 69 -13.58 -6.56 -4.28
N GLU A 70 -14.39 -7.61 -4.07
CA GLU A 70 -14.65 -8.16 -2.74
C GLU A 70 -13.38 -8.72 -2.08
N GLN A 71 -12.54 -9.41 -2.86
CA GLN A 71 -11.25 -9.93 -2.37
C GLN A 71 -10.29 -8.79 -1.99
N ILE A 72 -10.16 -7.77 -2.85
CA ILE A 72 -9.33 -6.59 -2.58
C ILE A 72 -9.86 -5.84 -1.36
N ALA A 73 -11.18 -5.66 -1.24
CA ALA A 73 -11.80 -4.99 -0.09
C ALA A 73 -11.59 -5.76 1.22
N ALA A 74 -11.60 -7.09 1.20
CA ALA A 74 -11.27 -7.90 2.37
C ALA A 74 -9.80 -7.71 2.79
N LEU A 75 -8.87 -7.75 1.83
CA LEU A 75 -7.45 -7.50 2.09
C LEU A 75 -7.22 -6.08 2.61
N ALA A 76 -7.80 -5.07 1.96
CA ALA A 76 -7.69 -3.66 2.35
C ALA A 76 -8.19 -3.43 3.78
N ARG A 77 -9.29 -4.09 4.19
CA ARG A 77 -9.77 -4.04 5.58
C ARG A 77 -8.76 -4.60 6.57
N HIS A 78 -8.05 -5.67 6.22
CA HIS A 78 -7.01 -6.23 7.09
C HIS A 78 -5.78 -5.33 7.20
N ILE A 79 -5.42 -4.62 6.13
CA ILE A 79 -4.32 -3.64 6.12
C ILE A 79 -4.71 -2.39 6.93
N ALA A 80 -5.90 -1.83 6.68
CA ALA A 80 -6.39 -0.63 7.36
C ALA A 80 -6.65 -0.86 8.86
N TYR A 81 -7.06 -2.07 9.23
CA TYR A 81 -7.39 -2.45 10.60
C TYR A 81 -6.61 -3.70 11.02
N PRO A 82 -5.28 -3.57 11.24
CA PRO A 82 -4.47 -4.70 11.60
C PRO A 82 -4.86 -5.23 12.98
N ARG A 83 -4.85 -6.55 13.12
CA ARG A 83 -5.22 -7.24 14.37
C ARG A 83 -4.09 -7.09 15.39
N GLY A 84 -4.39 -6.50 16.54
CA GLY A 84 -3.43 -6.37 17.65
C GLY A 84 -3.52 -5.00 18.32
N ARG A 85 -3.74 -4.98 19.65
CA ARG A 85 -3.86 -3.73 20.41
C ARG A 85 -2.57 -2.91 20.37
N PHE A 86 -1.42 -3.57 20.46
CA PHE A 86 -0.11 -2.92 20.41
C PHE A 86 0.13 -2.20 19.08
N LEU A 87 0.02 -2.93 17.96
CA LEU A 87 0.22 -2.38 16.62
C LEU A 87 -0.72 -1.20 16.33
N ARG A 88 -1.99 -1.31 16.76
CA ARG A 88 -2.97 -0.22 16.62
C ARG A 88 -2.61 1.02 17.46
N THR A 89 -2.02 0.84 18.65
CA THR A 89 -1.54 1.95 19.46
C THR A 89 -0.30 2.59 18.84
N CYS A 90 0.66 1.79 18.36
CA CYS A 90 1.82 2.30 17.63
C CYS A 90 1.41 3.12 16.40
N LEU A 91 0.45 2.63 15.60
CA LEU A 91 -0.08 3.37 14.44
C LEU A 91 -0.77 4.68 14.84
N ARG A 92 -1.50 4.72 15.96
CA ARG A 92 -2.07 6.00 16.46
C ARG A 92 -0.99 6.99 16.89
N CYS A 93 0.08 6.50 17.51
CA CYS A 93 1.22 7.35 17.82
C CYS A 93 1.83 7.89 16.53
N VAL A 94 2.01 7.05 15.51
CA VAL A 94 2.50 7.50 14.19
C VAL A 94 1.61 8.59 13.60
N GLN A 95 0.31 8.32 13.50
CA GLN A 95 -0.70 9.25 12.96
C GLN A 95 -0.77 10.58 13.74
N PHE A 96 -0.39 10.60 15.01
CA PHE A 96 -0.38 11.83 15.79
C PHE A 96 0.71 12.81 15.33
N PHE A 97 1.85 12.31 14.86
CA PHE A 97 2.96 13.12 14.37
C PHE A 97 2.90 13.41 12.86
N GLU A 98 1.93 12.85 12.15
CA GLU A 98 1.70 13.12 10.73
C GLU A 98 0.98 14.45 10.50
N GLU A 99 1.36 15.17 9.44
CA GLU A 99 0.68 16.39 9.01
C GLU A 99 -0.71 16.04 8.49
N LYS A 100 -1.76 16.60 9.12
CA LYS A 100 -3.17 16.25 8.82
C LYS A 100 -3.75 17.09 7.71
N GLN A 101 -3.08 18.18 7.33
CA GLN A 101 -3.54 19.06 6.25
C GLN A 101 -3.20 18.46 4.89
N VAL A 102 -4.19 17.85 4.24
CA VAL A 102 -4.03 17.18 2.93
C VAL A 102 -3.38 18.10 1.88
N ALA A 103 -3.75 19.38 1.82
CA ALA A 103 -3.14 20.34 0.88
C ALA A 103 -1.63 20.51 1.10
N ARG A 104 -1.20 20.57 2.37
CA ARG A 104 0.21 20.66 2.74
C ARG A 104 0.95 19.35 2.49
N VAL A 105 0.31 18.21 2.75
CA VAL A 105 0.84 16.88 2.42
C VAL A 105 1.12 16.76 0.92
N ILE A 106 0.18 17.18 0.07
CA ILE A 106 0.37 17.16 -1.39
C ILE A 106 1.55 18.06 -1.79
N GLN A 107 1.67 19.26 -1.21
CA GLN A 107 2.80 20.16 -1.46
C GLN A 107 4.14 19.58 -1.02
N LEU A 108 4.18 18.82 0.08
CA LEU A 108 5.40 18.19 0.61
C LEU A 108 5.83 16.94 -0.19
N LEU A 109 4.89 16.33 -0.93
CA LEU A 109 5.11 15.13 -1.76
C LEU A 109 5.47 15.44 -3.22
N GLN A 110 5.26 16.68 -3.68
CA GLN A 110 5.70 17.15 -4.99
C GLN A 110 7.22 17.24 -5.05
#